data_AF-A0A3D5LFS2-F1
#
_entry.id   AF-A0A3D5LFS2-F1
#
_cell.length_a   1.000
_cell.length_b   1.000
_cell.length_c   1.000
_cell.angle_alpha   90.00
_cell.angle_beta   90.00
_cell.angle_gamma   90.00
#
_symmetry.space_group_name_H-M   'P 1'
#
loop_
_entity.id
_entity.type
_entity.pdbx_description
1 polymer ?
#
loop_
_entity_poly.entity_id
_entity_poly.type
_entity_poly.pdbx_seq_one_letter_code
_entity_poly.pdbx_strand_id
1 'polypeptide(L)'
;PMKIRLEEIKTTDLRQSIGDLAEGKKNVLTAPFTGSAPQESLMVFCGVNEKHFDKILFELRRKQIPVDYKAVLTPSNRKWSVLMLMLELTKEKNSFRQGN
;
A
#
# COMPACT_ATOMS: atom_id res chain seq x y z
N PRO A 1 -18.98 5.33 15.04
CA PRO A 1 -18.14 6.11 14.09
C PRO A 1 -16.77 5.44 13.90
N MET A 2 -16.40 5.14 12.65
CA MET A 2 -15.15 4.45 12.32
C MET A 2 -14.00 5.47 12.38
N LYS A 3 -13.05 5.32 13.29
CA LYS A 3 -11.84 6.17 13.36
C LYS A 3 -10.76 5.53 12.48
N ILE A 4 -10.80 5.79 11.17
CA ILE A 4 -9.73 5.41 10.24
C ILE A 4 -8.93 6.67 9.92
N ARG A 5 -7.61 6.56 10.02
CA ARG A 5 -6.66 7.56 9.51
C ARG A 5 -6.31 7.17 8.08
N LEU A 6 -6.50 8.10 7.15
CA LEU A 6 -6.02 7.97 5.78
C LEU A 6 -4.80 8.87 5.63
N GLU A 7 -3.70 8.31 5.14
CA GLU A 7 -2.47 9.05 4.89
C GLU A 7 -2.05 8.86 3.43
N GLU A 8 -1.83 9.97 2.75
CA GLU A 8 -1.17 9.98 1.45
C GLU A 8 0.34 10.13 1.66
N ILE A 9 1.11 9.22 1.07
CA ILE A 9 2.57 9.25 1.16
C ILE A 9 3.15 10.06 0.01
N LYS A 10 4.21 10.83 0.27
CA LYS A 10 4.89 11.59 -0.79
C LYS A 10 5.72 10.64 -1.64
N THR A 11 5.91 11.00 -2.90
CA THR A 11 6.78 10.27 -3.83
C THR A 11 8.19 10.11 -3.29
N THR A 12 8.71 11.11 -2.58
CA THR A 12 10.02 11.07 -1.91
C THR A 12 10.14 9.96 -0.86
N ASP A 13 9.02 9.53 -0.29
CA ASP A 13 8.97 8.54 0.77
C ASP A 13 8.81 7.10 0.23
N LEU A 14 8.79 6.87 -1.08
CA LEU A 14 8.58 5.54 -1.67
C LEU A 14 9.65 4.50 -1.30
N ARG A 15 10.82 4.94 -0.81
CA ARG A 15 11.88 4.08 -0.28
C ARG A 15 11.72 3.74 1.20
N GLN A 16 10.85 4.45 1.92
CA GLN A 16 10.58 4.17 3.33
C GLN A 16 9.87 2.83 3.49
N SER A 17 10.09 2.19 4.63
CA SER A 17 9.42 0.92 4.92
C SER A 17 7.92 1.16 5.18
N ILE A 18 7.08 0.21 4.77
CA ILE A 18 5.64 0.28 5.04
C ILE A 18 5.37 0.36 6.56
N GLY A 19 6.18 -0.33 7.38
CA GLY A 19 6.09 -0.29 8.83
C GLY A 19 6.32 1.09 9.42
N ASP A 20 7.40 1.76 9.00
CA ASP A 20 7.70 3.11 9.48
C ASP A 20 6.58 4.08 9.09
N LEU A 21 6.14 4.01 7.82
CA LEU A 21 5.05 4.85 7.32
C LEU A 21 3.74 4.61 8.06
N ALA A 22 3.40 3.36 8.38
CA ALA A 22 2.21 3.01 9.15
C ALA A 22 2.25 3.56 10.59
N GLU A 23 3.44 3.75 11.15
CA GLU A 23 3.66 4.37 12.45
C GLU A 23 3.83 5.91 12.37
N GLY A 24 3.74 6.50 11.17
CA GLY A 24 4.00 7.92 10.95
C GLY A 24 5.47 8.31 11.12
N LYS A 25 6.37 7.34 11.05
CA LYS A 25 7.82 7.52 11.16
C LYS A 25 8.46 7.55 9.78
N LYS A 26 9.65 8.17 9.72
CA LYS A 26 10.51 8.15 8.54
C LYS A 26 11.93 7.86 8.98
N ASN A 27 12.57 6.93 8.30
CA ASN A 27 13.98 6.68 8.50
C ASN A 27 14.78 7.78 7.79
N VAL A 28 15.46 8.61 8.58
CA VAL A 28 16.27 9.75 8.10
C VAL A 28 17.50 9.30 7.32
N LEU A 29 17.95 8.06 7.48
CA LEU A 29 19.07 7.48 6.73
C LEU A 29 18.63 6.97 5.35
N THR A 30 17.32 6.81 5.14
CA THR A 30 16.79 6.40 3.84
C THR A 30 16.77 7.59 2.90
N ALA A 31 17.62 7.54 1.87
CA ALA A 31 17.66 8.56 0.84
C ALA A 31 16.28 8.73 0.17
N PRO A 32 15.82 9.98 -0.05
CA PRO A 32 14.58 10.24 -0.75
C PRO A 32 14.55 9.56 -2.12
N PHE A 33 13.37 9.12 -2.53
CA PHE A 33 13.17 8.65 -3.89
C PHE A 33 13.14 9.86 -4.85
N THR A 34 13.96 9.79 -5.90
CA THR A 34 14.14 10.84 -6.90
C THR A 34 13.62 10.45 -8.29
N GLY A 35 13.02 9.27 -8.41
CA GLY A 35 12.42 8.82 -9.67
C GLY A 35 11.02 9.40 -9.88
N SER A 36 10.43 9.05 -11.03
CA SER A 36 9.03 9.33 -11.31
C SER A 36 8.12 8.52 -10.39
N ALA A 37 7.01 9.13 -9.95
CA ALA A 37 5.95 8.40 -9.27
C ALA A 37 5.48 7.21 -10.13
N PRO A 38 5.23 6.03 -9.53
CA PRO A 38 4.53 4.95 -10.20
C PRO A 38 3.19 5.44 -10.75
N GLN A 39 2.75 4.91 -11.89
CA GLN A 39 1.43 5.23 -12.43
C GLN A 39 0.33 4.48 -11.69
N GLU A 40 0.65 3.29 -11.18
CA GLU A 40 -0.28 2.46 -10.42
C GLU A 40 -0.50 2.98 -9.00
N SER A 41 -1.73 2.85 -8.55
CA SER A 41 -2.15 3.19 -7.19
C SER A 41 -1.99 2.01 -6.22
N LEU A 42 -1.50 2.29 -5.01
CA LEU A 42 -1.38 1.30 -3.93
C LEU A 42 -2.12 1.79 -2.68
N MET A 43 -2.98 0.94 -2.12
CA MET A 43 -3.60 1.14 -0.81
C MET A 43 -3.15 0.06 0.16
N VAL A 44 -2.57 0.47 1.29
CA VAL A 44 -2.14 -0.44 2.37
C VAL A 44 -3.04 -0.31 3.58
N PHE A 45 -3.56 -1.43 4.06
CA PHE A 45 -4.42 -1.53 5.23
C PHE A 45 -3.59 -1.90 6.47
N CYS A 46 -3.50 -0.97 7.41
CA CYS A 46 -2.68 -1.11 8.63
C CYS A 46 -3.57 -1.27 9.86
N GLY A 47 -3.52 -2.43 10.52
CA GLY A 47 -4.24 -2.65 11.79
C GLY A 47 -5.77 -2.56 11.68
N VAL A 48 -6.32 -2.78 10.49
CA VAL A 48 -7.77 -2.76 10.24
C VAL A 48 -8.33 -4.14 10.57
N ASN A 49 -9.37 -4.21 11.41
CA ASN A 49 -10.06 -5.48 11.65
C ASN A 49 -10.88 -5.92 10.43
N GLU A 50 -11.23 -7.21 10.38
CA GLU A 50 -11.92 -7.82 9.24
C GLU A 50 -13.24 -7.10 8.88
N LYS A 51 -14.09 -6.82 9.87
CA LYS A 51 -15.36 -6.10 9.66
C LYS A 51 -15.18 -4.72 9.02
N HIS A 52 -14.16 -3.97 9.44
CA HIS A 52 -13.84 -2.68 8.85
C HIS A 52 -13.20 -2.83 7.47
N PHE A 53 -12.32 -3.81 7.28
CA PHE A 53 -11.68 -4.10 6.02
C PHE A 53 -12.73 -4.41 4.93
N ASP A 54 -13.67 -5.32 5.22
CA ASP A 54 -14.75 -5.66 4.31
C ASP A 54 -15.63 -4.46 3.96
N LYS A 55 -15.94 -3.63 4.96
CA LYS A 55 -16.71 -2.40 4.74
C LYS A 55 -15.97 -1.43 3.82
N ILE A 56 -14.65 -1.27 3.97
CA ILE A 56 -13.87 -0.40 3.08
C ILE A 56 -13.85 -0.98 1.67
N LEU A 57 -13.61 -2.28 1.51
CA LEU A 57 -13.62 -2.93 0.20
C LEU A 57 -15.00 -2.83 -0.49
N PHE A 58 -16.08 -3.01 0.27
CA PHE A 58 -17.43 -2.83 -0.22
C PHE A 58 -17.67 -1.40 -0.70
N GLU A 59 -17.26 -0.39 0.08
CA GLU A 59 -17.42 1.01 -0.28
C GLU A 59 -16.58 1.42 -1.51
N LEU A 60 -15.33 0.94 -1.60
CA LEU A 60 -14.47 1.16 -2.78
C LEU A 60 -15.13 0.60 -4.04
N ARG A 61 -15.67 -0.62 -3.98
CA ARG A 61 -16.40 -1.25 -5.09
C ARG A 61 -17.68 -0.50 -5.43
N ARG A 62 -18.50 -0.19 -4.43
CA ARG A 62 -19.78 0.51 -4.59
C ARG A 62 -19.60 1.88 -5.25
N LYS A 63 -18.55 2.60 -4.87
CA LYS A 63 -18.21 3.92 -5.42
C LYS A 63 -17.36 3.87 -6.68
N GLN A 64 -17.02 2.67 -7.17
CA GLN A 64 -16.17 2.47 -8.34
C GLN A 64 -14.84 3.21 -8.25
N ILE A 65 -14.23 3.25 -7.06
CA ILE A 65 -12.93 3.89 -6.85
C ILE A 65 -11.85 2.91 -7.32
N PRO A 66 -11.14 3.20 -8.43
CA PRO A 66 -10.09 2.33 -8.92
C PRO A 66 -8.90 2.38 -7.97
N VAL A 67 -8.40 1.21 -7.59
CA VAL A 67 -7.15 1.05 -6.85
C VAL A 67 -6.45 -0.18 -7.41
N ASP A 68 -5.29 0.01 -8.03
CA ASP A 68 -4.57 -1.03 -8.79
C ASP A 68 -4.08 -2.15 -7.89
N TYR A 69 -3.53 -1.76 -6.74
CA TYR A 69 -2.95 -2.67 -5.76
C TYR A 69 -3.52 -2.40 -4.37
N LYS A 70 -3.90 -3.48 -3.68
CA LYS A 70 -4.42 -3.44 -2.32
C LYS A 70 -3.64 -4.47 -1.50
N ALA A 71 -3.11 -4.05 -0.36
CA ALA A 71 -2.30 -4.93 0.49
C ALA A 71 -2.61 -4.73 1.97
N VAL A 72 -2.52 -5.79 2.76
CA VAL A 72 -2.59 -5.70 4.24
C VAL A 72 -1.17 -5.64 4.79
N LEU A 73 -0.93 -4.77 5.78
CA LEU A 73 0.33 -4.76 6.51
C LEU A 73 0.46 -6.05 7.34
N THR A 74 1.49 -6.83 7.06
CA THR A 74 1.80 -8.09 7.73
C THR A 74 3.19 -8.03 8.35
N PRO A 75 3.55 -8.94 9.27
CA PRO A 75 4.93 -9.04 9.76
C PRO A 75 5.96 -9.20 8.64
N SER A 76 5.62 -9.93 7.57
CA SER A 76 6.53 -10.24 6.46
C SER A 76 6.82 -9.05 5.55
N ASN A 77 5.81 -8.21 5.26
CA ASN A 77 5.97 -7.06 4.37
C ASN A 77 6.28 -5.74 5.10
N ARG A 78 6.25 -5.72 6.44
CA ARG A 78 6.49 -4.50 7.23
C ARG A 78 7.85 -3.85 6.97
N LYS A 79 8.87 -4.66 6.69
CA LYS A 79 10.24 -4.18 6.39
C LYS A 79 10.44 -3.79 4.93
N TRP A 80 9.46 -4.06 4.07
CA TRP A 80 9.59 -3.76 2.65
C TRP A 80 9.37 -2.28 2.42
N SER A 81 10.10 -1.72 1.46
CA SER A 81 9.80 -0.39 0.95
C SER A 81 8.50 -0.41 0.14
N VAL A 82 7.90 0.76 -0.08
CA VAL A 82 6.71 0.89 -0.94
C VAL A 82 6.98 0.31 -2.32
N LEU A 83 8.14 0.64 -2.90
CA LEU A 83 8.54 0.13 -4.22
C LEU A 83 8.68 -1.40 -4.25
N MET A 84 9.24 -2.00 -3.19
CA MET A 84 9.38 -3.46 -3.12
C MET A 84 8.03 -4.16 -3.02
N LEU A 85 7.09 -3.61 -2.24
CA LEU A 85 5.73 -4.12 -2.16
C LEU A 85 4.99 -4.01 -3.50
N MET A 86 5.09 -2.86 -4.17
CA MET A 86 4.47 -2.69 -5.50
C MET A 86 5.05 -3.65 -6.54
N LEU A 87 6.36 -3.87 -6.50
CA LEU A 87 7.02 -4.81 -7.40
C LEU A 87 6.46 -6.23 -7.22
N GLU A 88 6.30 -6.68 -5.99
CA GLU A 88 5.78 -8.02 -5.72
C GLU A 88 4.32 -8.17 -6.17
N LEU A 89 3.48 -7.19 -5.86
CA LEU A 89 2.07 -7.19 -6.31
C LEU A 89 1.95 -7.14 -7.84
N THR A 90 2.88 -6.45 -8.52
CA THR A 90 2.94 -6.43 -9.98
C THR A 90 3.29 -7.82 -10.54
N LYS A 91 4.25 -8.53 -9.91
CA LYS A 91 4.58 -9.91 -10.31
C LYS A 91 3.38 -10.83 -10.13
N GLU A 92 2.74 -10.80 -8.95
CA GLU A 92 1.55 -11.61 -8.66
C GLU A 92 0.46 -11.38 -9.72
N LYS A 93 0.11 -10.11 -9.97
CA LYS A 93 -0.88 -9.72 -10.98
C LYS A 93 -0.53 -10.22 -12.38
N ASN A 94 0.75 -10.17 -12.76
CA ASN A 94 1.21 -10.64 -14.06
C ASN A 94 1.20 -12.16 -14.17
N SER A 95 1.54 -12.89 -13.10
CA SER A 95 1.45 -14.34 -13.06
C SER A 95 0.01 -14.83 -13.22
N PHE A 96 -0.96 -14.18 -12.58
CA PHE A 96 -2.39 -14.49 -12.79
C PHE A 96 -2.86 -14.21 -14.22
N ARG A 97 -2.28 -13.20 -14.88
CA ARG A 97 -2.61 -12.85 -16.28
C ARG A 97 -2.03 -13.84 -17.31
N GLN A 98 -0.90 -14.48 -17.01
CA GLN A 98 -0.28 -15.47 -17.91
C GLN A 98 -0.83 -16.89 -17.72
N GLY A 99 -1.61 -17.12 -16.65
CA GLY A 99 -2.23 -18.42 -16.35
C GLY A 99 -3.66 -18.60 -16.86
N ASN A 100 -4.18 -17.67 -17.68
CA ASN A 100 -5.51 -17.74 -18.31
C ASN A 100 -5.40 -17.73 -19.83
#